data_AF-A0A497NDU9-F1
#
_entry.id   AF-A0A497NDU9-F1
#
_cell.length_a   1.000
_cell.length_b   1.000
_cell.length_c   1.000
_cell.angle_alpha   90.00
_cell.angle_beta   90.00
_cell.angle_gamma   90.00
#
_symmetry.space_group_name_H-M   'P 1'
#
loop_
_entity.id
_entity.type
_entity.pdbx_description
1 polymer ?
#
loop_
_entity_poly.entity_id
_entity_poly.type
_entity_poly.pdbx_seq_one_letter_code
_entity_poly.pdbx_strand_id
1 'polypeptide(L)'
;MSRDRPLALALLSGGLDSLLAAMLVLQQNVDVEAVNFMTPFYIGELESIRWFSRTFKIKVHRVFLGDEYLRMVVDPPHGYGSQMNPCIDCRILMFKKAREIAERIG
;
A
#
# COMPACT_ATOMS: atom_id res chain seq x y z
N MET A 1 16.18 12.97 25.21
CA MET A 1 16.40 13.53 23.86
C MET A 1 15.28 13.04 22.96
N SER A 2 14.17 13.77 22.92
CA SER A 2 13.08 13.54 21.97
C SER A 2 13.53 14.02 20.60
N ARG A 3 13.75 13.10 19.67
CA ARG A 3 13.58 13.37 18.25
C ARG A 3 12.38 12.53 17.86
N ASP A 4 11.29 13.17 17.46
CA ASP A 4 10.16 12.45 16.85
C ASP A 4 10.73 11.62 15.71
N ARG A 5 10.56 10.30 15.80
CA ARG A 5 10.95 9.43 14.71
C ARG A 5 10.04 9.75 13.53
N PRO A 6 10.58 9.90 12.30
CA PRO A 6 9.71 10.08 11.15
C PRO A 6 8.78 8.87 11.01
N LEU A 7 7.54 9.15 10.62
CA LEU A 7 6.54 8.13 10.31
C LEU A 7 6.56 7.85 8.81
N ALA A 8 6.75 6.58 8.44
CA ALA A 8 6.64 6.11 7.07
C ALA A 8 5.35 5.30 6.87
N LEU A 9 4.68 5.54 5.75
CA LEU A 9 3.57 4.70 5.28
C LEU A 9 4.08 3.70 4.25
N ALA A 10 4.15 2.41 4.62
CA ALA A 10 4.54 1.33 3.73
C ALA A 10 3.35 0.79 2.92
N LEU A 11 3.48 0.67 1.60
CA LEU A 11 2.48 0.01 0.75
C LEU A 11 2.79 -1.50 0.70
N LEU A 12 2.02 -2.30 1.42
CA LEU A 12 2.19 -3.75 1.50
C LEU A 12 1.27 -4.48 0.53
N SER A 13 1.83 -5.21 -0.44
CA SER A 13 1.07 -6.18 -1.24
C SER A 13 0.82 -7.47 -0.46
N GLY A 14 1.76 -7.83 0.42
CA GLY A 14 1.78 -9.10 1.16
C GLY A 14 2.81 -10.08 0.61
N GLY A 15 3.38 -9.81 -0.56
CA GLY A 15 4.52 -10.55 -1.10
C GLY A 15 5.84 -10.17 -0.41
N LEU A 16 6.82 -11.07 -0.51
CA LEU A 16 8.12 -11.01 0.17
C LEU A 16 8.80 -9.64 0.05
N ASP A 17 8.92 -9.09 -1.16
CA ASP A 17 9.62 -7.83 -1.42
C ASP A 17 9.03 -6.67 -0.60
N SER A 18 7.71 -6.57 -0.54
CA SER A 18 7.02 -5.50 0.19
C SER A 18 7.23 -5.62 1.71
N LEU A 19 7.25 -6.86 2.22
CA LEU A 19 7.50 -7.14 3.63
C LEU A 19 8.95 -6.80 4.02
N LEU A 20 9.92 -7.21 3.17
CA LEU A 20 11.33 -6.90 3.38
C LEU A 20 11.59 -5.39 3.30
N ALA A 21 10.97 -4.68 2.35
CA ALA A 21 11.10 -3.23 2.23
C ALA A 21 10.63 -2.51 3.51
N ALA A 22 9.47 -2.88 4.05
CA ALA A 22 8.96 -2.30 5.30
C ALA A 22 9.86 -2.65 6.51
N MET A 23 10.40 -3.87 6.56
CA MET A 23 11.34 -4.28 7.60
C MET A 23 12.64 -3.46 7.56
N LEU A 24 13.19 -3.23 6.37
CA LEU A 24 14.40 -2.43 6.20
C LEU A 24 14.20 -0.98 6.69
N VAL A 25 13.02 -0.40 6.47
CA VAL A 25 12.68 0.93 7.00
C VAL A 25 12.59 0.92 8.52
N LEU A 26 11.91 -0.07 9.12
CA LEU A 26 11.85 -0.23 10.58
C LEU A 26 13.24 -0.32 11.22
N GLN A 27 14.19 -0.99 10.56
CA GLN A 27 15.57 -1.12 11.04
C GLN A 27 16.35 0.20 11.04
N GLN A 28 15.87 1.24 10.35
CA GLN A 28 16.53 2.55 10.27
C GLN A 28 16.05 3.54 11.35
N ASN A 29 15.44 3.06 12.44
CA ASN A 29 14.83 3.91 13.48
C ASN A 29 13.70 4.81 12.94
N VAL A 30 12.95 4.33 11.95
CA VAL A 30 11.75 4.98 11.39
C VAL A 30 10.52 4.23 11.89
N ASP A 31 9.50 4.96 12.36
CA ASP A 31 8.23 4.35 12.73
C ASP A 31 7.43 4.02 11.46
N VAL A 32 6.74 2.88 11.42
CA VAL A 32 6.04 2.42 10.22
C VAL A 32 4.60 2.09 10.52
N GLU A 33 3.69 2.73 9.78
CA GLU A 33 2.35 2.20 9.52
C GLU A 33 2.32 1.68 8.08
N ALA A 34 1.39 0.78 7.78
CA ALA A 34 1.28 0.20 6.44
C ALA A 34 -0.13 0.31 5.87
N VAL A 35 -0.25 0.31 4.55
CA VAL A 35 -1.51 0.17 3.84
C VAL A 35 -1.46 -1.04 2.91
N ASN A 36 -2.53 -1.83 2.91
CA ASN A 36 -2.78 -2.90 1.94
C ASN A 36 -4.02 -2.52 1.12
N PHE A 37 -3.81 -2.26 -0.18
CA PHE A 37 -4.88 -1.98 -1.12
C PHE A 37 -5.46 -3.29 -1.67
N MET A 38 -6.78 -3.41 -1.56
CA MET A 38 -7.56 -4.48 -2.16
C MET A 38 -8.33 -3.92 -3.34
N THR A 39 -8.55 -4.72 -4.36
CA THR A 39 -9.32 -4.38 -5.55
C THR A 39 -10.30 -5.52 -5.84
N PRO A 40 -11.29 -5.33 -6.74
CA PRO A 40 -12.17 -6.42 -7.19
C PRO A 40 -11.43 -7.62 -7.77
N PHE A 41 -10.17 -7.45 -8.20
CA PHE A 41 -9.35 -8.50 -8.80
C PHE A 41 -8.29 -9.07 -7.84
N TYR A 42 -8.08 -8.42 -6.69
CA TYR A 42 -7.04 -8.82 -5.75
C TYR A 42 -7.41 -8.44 -4.32
N ILE A 43 -7.59 -9.44 -3.46
CA ILE A 43 -8.02 -9.25 -2.07
C ILE A 43 -6.86 -9.21 -1.05
N GLY A 44 -5.62 -9.33 -1.51
CA GLY A 44 -4.42 -9.34 -0.66
C GLY A 44 -4.03 -10.72 -0.13
N GLU A 45 -2.73 -10.90 0.17
CA GLU A 45 -2.25 -12.04 0.96
C GLU A 45 -2.50 -11.82 2.46
N LEU A 46 -3.73 -12.08 2.88
CA LEU A 46 -4.20 -11.70 4.21
C LEU A 46 -3.41 -12.34 5.36
N GLU A 47 -2.95 -13.58 5.22
CA GLU A 47 -2.12 -14.23 6.24
C GLU A 47 -0.76 -13.54 6.38
N SER A 48 -0.08 -13.27 5.26
CA SER A 48 1.21 -12.58 5.23
C SER A 48 1.12 -11.20 5.88
N ILE A 49 0.07 -10.44 5.57
CA ILE A 49 -0.19 -9.13 6.15
C ILE A 49 -0.45 -9.22 7.66
N ARG A 50 -1.30 -10.16 8.11
CA ARG A 50 -1.59 -10.35 9.54
C ARG A 50 -0.37 -10.78 10.32
N TRP A 51 0.41 -11.70 9.76
CA TRP A 51 1.66 -12.15 10.36
C TRP A 51 2.62 -10.97 10.52
N PHE A 52 2.81 -10.17 9.48
CA PHE A 52 3.71 -9.01 9.54
C PHE A 52 3.27 -7.98 10.58
N SER A 53 1.97 -7.63 10.60
CA SER A 53 1.40 -6.72 11.59
C SER A 53 1.63 -7.19 13.02
N ARG A 54 1.42 -8.49 13.30
CA ARG A 54 1.61 -9.07 14.65
C ARG A 54 3.08 -9.14 15.04
N THR A 55 3.95 -9.58 14.14
CA THR A 55 5.38 -9.79 14.38
C THR A 55 6.09 -8.46 14.67
N PHE A 56 5.83 -7.44 13.85
CA PHE A 56 6.49 -6.14 13.96
C PHE A 56 5.67 -5.09 14.73
N LYS A 57 4.48 -5.47 15.21
CA LYS A 57 3.54 -4.60 15.95
C LYS A 57 3.20 -3.31 15.22
N ILE A 58 3.09 -3.38 13.89
CA ILE A 58 2.71 -2.24 13.05
C ILE A 58 1.22 -2.25 12.75
N LYS A 59 0.64 -1.06 12.63
CA LYS A 59 -0.75 -0.88 12.18
C LYS A 59 -0.81 -1.05 10.67
N VAL A 60 -1.79 -1.83 10.18
CA VAL A 60 -2.03 -2.00 8.76
C VAL A 60 -3.45 -1.54 8.40
N HIS A 61 -3.54 -0.49 7.59
CA HIS A 61 -4.78 0.01 6.99
C HIS A 61 -5.15 -0.88 5.80
N ARG A 62 -6.30 -1.56 5.87
CA ARG A 62 -6.82 -2.31 4.72
C ARG A 62 -7.86 -1.45 4.00
N VAL A 63 -7.58 -1.11 2.75
CA VAL A 63 -8.41 -0.20 1.95
C VAL A 63 -8.91 -0.91 0.70
N PHE A 64 -10.22 -0.97 0.51
CA PHE A 64 -10.82 -1.54 -0.69
C PHE A 64 -11.06 -0.45 -1.75
N LEU A 65 -10.40 -0.59 -2.90
CA LEU A 65 -10.56 0.24 -4.08
C LEU A 65 -11.57 -0.44 -5.01
N GLY A 66 -12.87 -0.20 -4.78
CA GLY A 66 -13.96 -0.79 -5.55
C GLY A 66 -14.23 -0.02 -6.85
N ASP A 67 -15.31 0.76 -6.86
CA ASP A 67 -15.82 1.46 -8.05
C ASP A 67 -14.78 2.38 -8.71
N GLU A 68 -13.93 3.04 -7.92
CA GLU A 68 -12.88 3.90 -8.48
C GLU A 68 -11.82 3.10 -9.26
N TYR A 69 -11.50 1.89 -8.82
CA TYR A 69 -10.59 1.00 -9.53
C TYR A 69 -11.27 0.46 -10.79
N LEU A 70 -12.55 0.07 -10.71
CA LEU A 70 -13.30 -0.40 -11.89
C LEU A 70 -13.42 0.68 -12.95
N ARG A 71 -13.77 1.92 -12.57
CA ARG A 71 -13.82 3.06 -13.50
C ARG A 71 -12.48 3.31 -14.16
N MET A 72 -11.38 3.26 -13.41
CA MET A 72 -10.04 3.40 -13.96
C MET A 72 -9.68 2.26 -14.92
N VAL A 73 -10.07 1.01 -14.62
CA VAL A 73 -9.82 -0.12 -15.52
C VAL A 73 -10.63 0.00 -16.82
N VAL A 74 -11.85 0.54 -16.77
CA VAL A 74 -12.72 0.71 -17.96
C VAL A 74 -12.20 1.79 -18.91
N ASP A 75 -11.70 2.90 -18.36
CA ASP A 75 -11.20 4.03 -19.14
C ASP A 75 -9.93 4.61 -18.47
N PRO A 76 -8.77 3.94 -18.65
CA PRO A 76 -7.51 4.36 -18.04
C PRO A 76 -6.97 5.62 -18.75
N PRO A 77 -6.70 6.72 -18.01
CA PRO A 77 -6.18 7.96 -18.60
C PRO A 77 -4.89 7.82 -19.41
N HIS A 78 -4.03 6.85 -19.08
CA HIS A 78 -2.78 6.60 -19.82
C HIS A 78 -2.92 5.47 -20.85
N GLY A 79 -4.16 5.03 -21.10
CA GLY A 79 -4.47 3.96 -22.01
C GLY A 79 -4.08 2.58 -21.49
N TYR A 80 -4.27 1.59 -22.35
CA TYR A 80 -3.91 0.21 -22.05
C TYR A 80 -2.52 -0.10 -22.59
N GLY A 81 -1.67 -0.67 -21.75
CA GLY A 81 -0.47 -1.37 -22.21
C GLY A 81 -0.81 -2.71 -22.87
N SER A 82 0.22 -3.53 -23.15
CA SER A 82 0.04 -4.89 -23.65
C SER A 82 -0.91 -5.69 -22.74
N GLN A 83 -1.77 -6.52 -23.33
CA GLN A 83 -2.73 -7.37 -22.61
C GLN A 83 -3.71 -6.60 -21.71
N MET A 84 -4.19 -5.43 -22.17
CA MET A 84 -5.11 -4.57 -21.42
C MET A 84 -4.54 -4.17 -20.05
N ASN A 85 -3.23 -3.95 -19.94
CA ASN A 85 -2.58 -3.65 -18.67
C ASN A 85 -2.67 -2.16 -18.32
N PRO A 86 -3.43 -1.76 -17.27
CA PRO A 86 -3.55 -0.36 -16.84
C PRO A 86 -2.60 -0.03 -15.67
N CYS A 87 -1.47 -0.74 -15.53
CA CYS A 87 -0.58 -0.65 -14.37
C CYS A 87 -0.14 0.77 -13.99
N ILE A 88 0.04 1.66 -14.97
CA ILE A 88 0.42 3.06 -14.72
C ILE A 88 -0.70 3.73 -13.92
N ASP A 89 -1.93 3.65 -14.39
CA ASP A 89 -3.10 4.23 -13.72
C ASP A 89 -3.41 3.54 -12.38
N CYS A 90 -3.27 2.21 -12.28
CA CYS A 90 -3.39 1.50 -11.01
C CYS A 90 -2.43 2.06 -9.95
N ARG A 91 -1.16 2.27 -10.31
CA ARG A 91 -0.15 2.79 -9.39
C ARG A 91 -0.41 4.24 -9.02
N ILE A 92 -0.81 5.07 -9.99
CA ILE A 92 -1.18 6.46 -9.73
C ILE A 92 -2.35 6.52 -8.74
N LEU A 93 -3.39 5.71 -8.93
CA LEU A 93 -4.52 5.63 -8.01
C LEU A 93 -4.07 5.24 -6.59
N MET A 94 -3.28 4.17 -6.47
CA MET A 94 -2.77 3.70 -5.17
C MET A 94 -1.88 4.75 -4.49
N PHE A 95 -1.03 5.47 -5.23
CA PHE A 95 -0.20 6.54 -4.67
C PHE A 95 -1.04 7.74 -4.21
N LYS A 96 -2.09 8.12 -4.94
CA LYS A 96 -3.03 9.16 -4.49
C LYS A 96 -3.69 8.76 -3.17
N LYS A 97 -4.17 7.53 -3.05
CA LYS A 97 -4.76 7.01 -1.80
C LYS A 97 -3.75 6.89 -0.67
N ALA A 98 -2.53 6.47 -0.97
CA ALA A 98 -1.47 6.42 0.02
C ALA A 98 -1.14 7.83 0.56
N ARG A 99 -1.09 8.84 -0.32
CA ARG A 99 -0.92 10.23 0.09
C ARG A 99 -2.05 10.70 1.01
N GLU A 100 -3.31 10.42 0.67
CA GLU A 100 -4.47 10.75 1.53
C GLU A 100 -4.35 10.08 2.92
N ILE A 101 -3.81 8.86 2.99
CA ILE A 101 -3.55 8.17 4.26
C ILE A 101 -2.41 8.82 5.03
N ALA A 102 -1.29 9.11 4.37
CA ALA A 102 -0.12 9.75 4.97
C ALA A 102 -0.50 11.10 5.58
N GLU A 103 -1.21 11.95 4.84
CA GLU A 103 -1.67 13.26 5.34
C GLU A 103 -2.59 13.15 6.57
N ARG A 104 -3.35 12.06 6.70
CA ARG A 104 -4.24 11.82 7.85
C ARG A 104 -3.50 11.34 9.09
N ILE A 105 -2.44 10.56 8.93
CA ILE A 105 -1.71 9.95 10.06
C ILE A 105 -0.57 10.84 10.58
N GLY A 106 -0.17 11.85 9.80
CA GLY A 106 0.95 12.75 10.12
C GLY A 106 2.28 12.25 9.59
#